data_AF-A0A7S0RZX0-F1
#
_entry.id   AF-A0A7S0RZX0-F1
#
_cell.length_a   1.000
_cell.length_b   1.000
_cell.length_c   1.000
_cell.angle_alpha   90.00
_cell.angle_beta   90.00
_cell.angle_gamma   90.00
#
_symmetry.space_group_name_H-M   'P 1'
#
loop_
_entity.id
_entity.type
_entity.pdbx_description
1 polymer ?
#
loop_
_entity_poly.entity_id
_entity_poly.type
_entity_poly.pdbx_seq_one_letter_code
_entity_poly.pdbx_strand_id
1 'polypeptide(L)'
;LTSLPTHRYIGSRVIELGSGPGLAGLLLAALGANVVLTDIAKVLPLIQDNVDHNQLGRDHKKGQASGWCEVAELEWGAPGYEQVVTSLADQAPADWIIAADCTYIDNEGTSPSTPHFIRTCAMLCASSAK
;
A
#
# COMPACT_ATOMS: atom_id res chain seq x y z
N LEU A 1 6.35 32.33 5.34
CA LEU A 1 6.33 30.87 5.08
C LEU A 1 4.92 30.52 4.67
N THR A 2 4.68 30.52 3.36
CA THR A 2 3.42 30.16 2.73
C THR A 2 2.99 28.77 3.19
N SER A 3 1.74 28.64 3.60
CA SER A 3 1.16 27.37 4.06
C SER A 3 1.40 26.29 3.01
N LEU A 4 2.20 25.29 3.35
CA LEU A 4 2.18 24.03 2.63
C LEU A 4 0.73 23.55 2.58
N PRO A 5 0.27 22.94 1.47
CA PRO A 5 -1.06 22.35 1.41
C PRO A 5 -1.26 21.45 2.64
N THR A 6 -2.41 21.54 3.30
CA THR A 6 -2.77 20.56 4.33
C THR A 6 -3.01 19.22 3.65
N HIS A 7 -1.94 18.50 3.33
CA HIS A 7 -2.01 17.09 2.96
C HIS A 7 -2.56 16.35 4.17
N ARG A 8 -3.86 16.06 4.12
CA ARG A 8 -4.59 15.46 5.24
C ARG A 8 -4.39 13.95 5.18
N TYR A 9 -3.33 13.46 5.83
CA TYR A 9 -3.08 12.03 5.97
C TYR A 9 -4.10 11.35 6.89
N ILE A 10 -4.64 12.11 7.86
CA ILE A 10 -5.61 11.62 8.84
C ILE A 10 -6.87 11.14 8.13
N GLY A 11 -7.11 9.82 8.23
CA GLY A 11 -8.26 9.13 7.65
C GLY A 11 -8.11 8.76 6.18
N SER A 12 -7.04 9.18 5.50
CA SER A 12 -6.82 8.82 4.10
C SER A 12 -6.65 7.32 3.92
N ARG A 13 -7.24 6.77 2.85
CA ARG A 13 -6.98 5.39 2.43
C ARG A 13 -5.73 5.34 1.56
N VAL A 14 -4.75 4.55 1.99
CA VAL A 14 -3.47 4.39 1.30
C VAL A 14 -3.29 2.92 0.94
N ILE A 15 -2.85 2.64 -0.29
CA ILE A 15 -2.35 1.32 -0.68
C ILE A 15 -0.85 1.46 -0.94
N GLU A 16 -0.04 0.69 -0.23
CA GLU A 16 1.39 0.58 -0.50
C GLU A 16 1.66 -0.68 -1.34
N LEU A 17 2.30 -0.47 -2.48
CA LEU A 17 2.71 -1.50 -3.43
C LEU A 17 4.18 -1.85 -3.19
N GLY A 18 4.48 -3.13 -2.96
CA GLY A 18 5.87 -3.59 -2.77
C GLY A 18 6.46 -3.04 -1.48
N SER A 19 5.75 -3.27 -0.38
CA SER A 19 6.02 -2.64 0.91
C SER A 19 7.39 -3.00 1.49
N GLY A 20 7.94 -4.17 1.16
CA GLY A 20 9.17 -4.68 1.77
C GLY A 20 9.01 -4.73 3.31
N PRO A 21 9.83 -4.00 4.08
CA PRO A 21 9.63 -3.86 5.53
C PRO A 21 8.40 -3.03 5.95
N GLY A 22 7.73 -2.31 5.04
CA GLY A 22 6.56 -1.49 5.31
C GLY A 22 6.86 -0.07 5.81
N LEU A 23 8.09 0.43 5.66
CA LEU A 23 8.51 1.70 6.27
C LEU A 23 7.62 2.90 5.92
N ALA A 24 7.30 3.10 4.64
CA ALA A 24 6.56 4.27 4.21
C ALA A 24 5.08 4.21 4.64
N GLY A 25 4.44 3.05 4.51
CA GLY A 25 3.08 2.84 4.97
C GLY A 25 2.94 2.88 6.49
N LEU A 26 3.87 2.30 7.25
CA LEU A 26 3.89 2.41 8.72
C LEU A 26 3.99 3.88 9.17
N LEU A 27 4.85 4.67 8.52
CA LEU A 27 4.95 6.11 8.76
C LEU A 27 3.61 6.82 8.49
N LEU A 28 2.96 6.54 7.35
CA LEU A 28 1.67 7.16 7.03
C LEU A 28 0.57 6.74 8.01
N ALA A 29 0.55 5.49 8.47
CA ALA A 29 -0.39 5.03 9.49
C ALA A 29 -0.16 5.72 10.83
N ALA A 30 1.09 5.89 11.25
CA ALA A 30 1.45 6.67 12.45
C ALA A 30 1.02 8.15 12.33
N LEU A 31 0.97 8.70 11.10
CA LEU A 31 0.46 10.04 10.80
C LEU A 31 -1.07 10.12 10.63
N GLY A 32 -1.78 9.01 10.82
CA GLY A 32 -3.25 8.98 10.83
C GLY A 32 -3.91 8.30 9.63
N ALA A 33 -3.15 7.77 8.68
CA ALA A 33 -3.70 7.11 7.49
C ALA A 33 -4.17 5.68 7.76
N ASN A 34 -5.09 5.20 6.91
CA ASN A 34 -5.56 3.82 6.88
C ASN A 34 -4.84 3.10 5.73
N VAL A 35 -3.86 2.28 6.04
CA VAL A 35 -2.88 1.77 5.06
C VAL A 35 -3.07 0.27 4.83
N VAL A 36 -3.16 -0.13 3.57
CA VAL A 36 -3.02 -1.52 3.15
C VAL A 36 -1.59 -1.72 2.65
N LEU A 37 -0.78 -2.45 3.41
CA LEU A 37 0.59 -2.82 3.06
C LEU A 37 0.52 -4.07 2.19
N THR A 38 0.92 -3.97 0.93
CA THR A 38 0.89 -5.10 -0.01
C THR A 38 2.29 -5.53 -0.43
N ASP A 39 2.49 -6.85 -0.52
CA ASP A 39 3.71 -7.47 -1.03
C ASP A 39 3.43 -8.95 -1.38
N ILE A 40 4.46 -9.67 -1.82
CA ILE A 40 4.41 -11.11 -2.09
C ILE A 40 4.36 -11.92 -0.79
N ALA A 41 3.76 -13.12 -0.82
CA ALA A 41 3.51 -13.96 0.36
C ALA A 41 4.70 -14.12 1.31
N LYS A 42 5.93 -14.28 0.77
CA LYS A 42 7.14 -14.48 1.58
C LYS A 42 7.54 -13.26 2.42
N VAL A 43 7.08 -12.06 2.07
CA VAL A 43 7.40 -10.80 2.77
C VAL A 43 6.36 -10.48 3.85
N LEU A 44 5.13 -11.01 3.74
CA LEU A 44 4.04 -10.69 4.66
C LEU A 44 4.35 -10.95 6.15
N PRO A 45 5.04 -12.03 6.56
CA PRO A 45 5.41 -12.22 7.97
C PRO A 45 6.27 -11.08 8.52
N LEU A 46 7.23 -10.58 7.74
CA LEU A 46 8.07 -9.43 8.11
C LEU A 46 7.23 -8.16 8.28
N ILE A 47 6.30 -7.91 7.35
CA ILE A 47 5.43 -6.74 7.40
C ILE A 47 4.54 -6.81 8.65
N GLN A 48 3.94 -7.98 8.90
CA GLN A 48 3.07 -8.19 10.06
C GLN A 48 3.82 -7.98 11.37
N ASP A 49 5.02 -8.55 11.50
CA ASP A 49 5.89 -8.33 12.68
C ASP A 49 6.15 -6.83 12.89
N ASN A 50 6.41 -6.06 11.83
CA ASN A 50 6.63 -4.63 11.94
C ASN A 50 5.35 -3.86 12.31
N VAL A 51 4.18 -4.24 11.77
CA VAL A 51 2.89 -3.66 12.17
C VAL A 51 2.62 -3.87 13.65
N ASP A 52 2.88 -5.08 14.16
CA ASP A 52 2.63 -5.47 15.54
C ASP A 52 3.59 -4.76 16.50
N HIS A 53 4.88 -4.72 16.18
CA HIS A 53 5.88 -3.99 16.97
C HIS A 53 5.56 -2.50 17.09
N ASN A 54 4.96 -1.90 16.06
CA ASN A 54 4.55 -0.50 16.08
C ASN A 54 3.13 -0.28 16.62
N GLN A 55 2.41 -1.36 16.99
CA GLN A 55 1.01 -1.30 17.45
C GLN A 55 0.11 -0.55 16.45
N LEU A 56 0.31 -0.80 15.16
CA LEU A 56 -0.43 -0.14 14.09
C LEU A 56 -1.53 -1.02 13.49
N GLY A 57 -1.74 -2.24 13.96
CA GLY A 57 -2.86 -3.08 13.51
C GLY A 57 -4.23 -2.43 13.77
N ARG A 58 -5.26 -2.83 13.00
CA ARG A 58 -6.64 -2.29 13.13
C ARG A 58 -7.16 -2.29 14.57
N ASP A 59 -6.83 -3.31 15.35
CA ASP A 59 -7.27 -3.46 16.75
C ASP A 59 -6.65 -2.43 17.70
N HIS A 60 -5.55 -1.78 17.30
CA HIS A 60 -4.88 -0.72 18.05
C HIS A 60 -5.41 0.69 17.75
N LYS A 61 -6.41 0.84 16.87
CA LYS A 61 -6.98 2.13 16.49
C LYS A 61 -7.59 2.86 17.70
N LYS A 62 -7.03 4.02 18.06
CA LYS A 62 -7.46 4.88 19.18
C LYS A 62 -8.16 6.16 18.69
N GLY A 63 -9.39 6.01 18.22
CA GLY A 63 -10.25 7.13 17.80
C GLY A 63 -10.16 7.46 16.31
N GLN A 64 -10.75 8.59 15.90
CA GLN A 64 -10.86 8.94 14.48
C GLN A 64 -9.58 9.52 13.87
N ALA A 65 -8.67 10.04 14.70
CA ALA A 65 -7.42 10.63 14.25
C ALA A 65 -6.26 9.62 14.17
N SER A 66 -6.42 8.43 14.73
CA SER A 66 -5.41 7.36 14.66
C SER A 66 -5.57 6.57 13.37
N GLY A 67 -4.46 6.40 12.66
CA GLY A 67 -4.36 5.51 11.52
C GLY A 67 -4.18 4.06 11.95
N TRP A 68 -4.08 3.18 10.96
CA TRP A 68 -3.82 1.76 11.14
C TRP A 68 -3.26 1.16 9.84
N CYS A 69 -2.65 -0.02 9.96
CA CYS A 69 -2.16 -0.86 8.88
C CYS A 69 -2.92 -2.19 8.86
N GLU A 70 -3.13 -2.71 7.66
CA GLU A 70 -3.40 -4.13 7.43
C GLU A 70 -2.45 -4.66 6.37
N VAL A 71 -2.18 -5.96 6.41
CA VAL A 71 -1.25 -6.63 5.52
C VAL A 71 -2.04 -7.49 4.55
N ALA A 72 -1.74 -7.38 3.26
CA ALA A 72 -2.40 -8.16 2.22
C ALA A 72 -1.40 -8.65 1.16
N GLU A 73 -1.67 -9.82 0.59
CA GLU A 73 -0.87 -10.34 -0.52
C GLU A 73 -1.19 -9.62 -1.82
N LEU A 74 -0.17 -9.22 -2.57
CA LEU A 74 -0.28 -8.77 -3.97
C LEU A 74 1.04 -9.02 -4.71
N GLU A 75 1.11 -10.13 -5.45
CA GLU A 75 2.21 -10.42 -6.36
C GLU A 75 1.85 -10.00 -7.78
N TRP A 76 2.47 -8.92 -8.29
CA TRP A 76 2.19 -8.43 -9.63
C TRP A 76 2.62 -9.45 -10.68
N GLY A 77 1.72 -9.80 -11.59
CA GLY A 77 1.98 -10.78 -12.65
C GLY A 77 1.73 -12.23 -12.26
N ALA A 78 1.46 -12.53 -10.99
CA ALA A 78 1.02 -13.86 -10.58
C ALA A 78 -0.37 -14.19 -11.16
N PRO A 79 -0.70 -15.46 -11.45
CA PRO A 79 -2.03 -15.84 -11.90
C PRO A 79 -3.11 -15.35 -10.92
N GLY A 80 -4.05 -14.54 -11.41
CA GLY A 80 -5.14 -14.02 -10.57
C GLY A 80 -4.87 -12.67 -9.88
N TYR A 81 -3.70 -12.05 -10.09
CA TYR A 81 -3.37 -10.79 -9.40
C TYR A 81 -4.34 -9.66 -9.72
N GLU A 82 -4.84 -9.57 -10.95
CA GLU A 82 -5.80 -8.53 -11.35
C GLU A 82 -7.10 -8.58 -10.52
N GLN A 83 -7.57 -9.78 -10.14
CA GLN A 83 -8.73 -9.95 -9.27
C GLN A 83 -8.47 -9.43 -7.86
N VAL A 84 -7.25 -9.60 -7.35
CA VAL A 84 -6.82 -9.01 -6.07
C VAL A 84 -6.82 -7.49 -6.16
N VAL A 85 -6.29 -6.94 -7.27
CA VAL A 85 -6.29 -5.48 -7.49
C VAL A 85 -7.71 -4.93 -7.60
N THR A 86 -8.61 -5.60 -8.32
CA THR A 86 -10.04 -5.23 -8.38
C THR A 86 -10.67 -5.27 -7.01
N SER A 87 -10.43 -6.32 -6.21
CA SER A 87 -10.96 -6.40 -4.84
C SER A 87 -10.47 -5.24 -3.96
N LEU A 88 -9.19 -4.87 -4.05
CA LEU A 88 -8.64 -3.71 -3.34
C LEU A 88 -9.26 -2.39 -3.80
N ALA A 89 -9.61 -2.26 -5.08
CA ALA A 89 -10.16 -1.05 -5.64
C ALA A 89 -11.68 -0.91 -5.35
N ASP A 90 -12.42 -2.02 -5.33
CA ASP A 90 -13.86 -2.07 -5.07
C ASP A 90 -14.24 -1.80 -3.60
N GLN A 91 -13.32 -2.02 -2.66
CA GLN A 91 -13.54 -1.71 -1.26
C GLN A 91 -13.84 -0.22 -1.03
N ALA A 92 -13.05 0.65 -1.66
CA ALA A 92 -13.18 2.10 -1.70
C ALA A 92 -12.05 2.68 -2.56
N PRO A 93 -12.22 3.85 -3.22
CA PRO A 93 -11.13 4.54 -3.88
C PRO A 93 -9.96 4.81 -2.92
N ALA A 94 -8.72 4.59 -3.37
CA ALA A 94 -7.53 4.99 -2.62
C ALA A 94 -7.31 6.51 -2.78
N ASP A 95 -7.03 7.21 -1.68
CA ASP A 95 -6.57 8.60 -1.75
C ASP A 95 -5.12 8.67 -2.22
N TRP A 96 -4.32 7.66 -1.86
CA TRP A 96 -2.91 7.54 -2.22
C TRP A 96 -2.55 6.11 -2.60
N ILE A 97 -1.81 5.98 -3.68
CA ILE A 97 -1.09 4.76 -4.03
C ILE A 97 0.38 5.11 -3.91
N ILE A 98 1.11 4.41 -3.05
CA ILE A 98 2.54 4.64 -2.84
C ILE A 98 3.33 3.38 -3.20
N ALA A 99 4.56 3.59 -3.64
CA ALA A 99 5.51 2.55 -3.96
C ALA A 99 6.91 3.14 -3.77
N ALA A 100 7.81 2.39 -3.13
CA ALA A 100 9.19 2.80 -2.94
C ALA A 100 10.10 1.77 -3.61
N ASP A 101 10.94 2.23 -4.55
CA ASP A 101 11.95 1.41 -5.24
C ASP A 101 11.40 0.13 -5.93
N CYS A 102 10.18 0.20 -6.47
CA CYS A 102 9.50 -0.95 -7.10
C CYS A 102 9.86 -1.16 -8.58
N THR A 103 10.66 -0.27 -9.16
CA THR A 103 11.10 -0.33 -10.57
C THR A 103 12.60 -0.57 -10.62
N TYR A 104 12.99 -1.84 -10.52
CA TYR A 104 14.39 -2.24 -10.59
C TYR A 104 14.64 -3.16 -11.79
N ILE A 105 15.90 -3.20 -12.20
CA ILE A 105 16.40 -4.09 -13.24
C ILE A 105 17.01 -5.30 -12.53
N ASP A 106 16.60 -6.50 -12.92
CA ASP A 106 17.17 -7.75 -12.41
C ASP A 106 18.58 -8.01 -12.96
N ASN A 107 19.19 -9.12 -12.53
CA ASN A 107 20.56 -9.46 -12.94
C ASN A 107 20.66 -9.79 -14.44
N GLU A 108 19.52 -10.07 -15.06
CA GLU A 108 19.33 -10.39 -16.47
C GLU A 108 19.16 -9.11 -17.32
N GLY A 109 19.17 -7.93 -16.70
CA GLY A 109 19.00 -6.66 -17.40
C GLY A 109 17.54 -6.38 -17.77
N THR A 110 16.59 -7.11 -17.19
CA THR A 110 15.15 -6.99 -17.46
C THR A 110 14.40 -6.44 -16.25
N SER A 111 13.14 -6.05 -16.44
CA SER A 111 12.27 -5.66 -15.34
C SER A 111 10.91 -6.35 -15.51
N PRO A 112 10.85 -7.67 -15.26
CA PRO A 112 9.72 -8.51 -15.63
C PRO A 112 8.44 -8.07 -14.91
N SER A 113 8.57 -7.51 -13.70
CA SER A 113 7.46 -7.02 -12.89
C SER A 113 6.98 -5.62 -13.28
N THR A 114 7.78 -4.80 -14.00
CA THR A 114 7.42 -3.40 -14.30
C THR A 114 6.11 -3.26 -15.09
N PRO A 115 5.85 -4.03 -16.17
CA PRO A 115 4.57 -3.97 -16.87
C PRO A 115 3.37 -4.28 -15.95
N HIS A 116 3.53 -5.26 -15.05
CA HIS A 116 2.48 -5.65 -14.11
C HIS A 116 2.29 -4.63 -12.99
N PHE A 117 3.38 -3.98 -12.53
CA PHE A 117 3.33 -2.85 -11.61
C PHE A 117 2.57 -1.67 -12.22
N ILE A 118 2.91 -1.27 -13.46
CA ILE A 118 2.22 -0.18 -14.17
C ILE A 118 0.72 -0.50 -14.33
N ARG A 119 0.39 -1.75 -14.71
CA ARG A 119 -1.00 -2.22 -14.81
C ARG A 119 -1.73 -2.14 -13.47
N THR A 120 -1.08 -2.56 -12.39
CA THR A 120 -1.62 -2.50 -11.02
C THR A 120 -1.95 -1.06 -10.63
N CYS A 121 -1.01 -0.12 -10.84
CA CYS A 121 -1.23 1.31 -10.60
C CYS A 121 -2.42 1.85 -11.41
N ALA A 122 -2.50 1.51 -12.71
CA ALA A 122 -3.59 1.95 -13.57
C ALA A 122 -4.96 1.44 -13.08
N MET A 123 -5.05 0.17 -12.66
CA MET A 123 -6.29 -0.42 -12.15
C MET A 123 -6.74 0.22 -10.83
N LEU A 124 -5.81 0.46 -9.90
CA LEU A 124 -6.12 1.13 -8.62
C LEU A 124 -6.57 2.60 -8.83
N CYS A 125 -6.04 3.29 -9.84
CA CYS A 125 -6.47 4.65 -10.20
C CYS A 125 -7.82 4.70 -10.92
N ALA A 126 -8.13 3.69 -11.73
CA ALA A 126 -9.32 3.67 -12.60
C ALA A 126 -10.65 3.55 -11.82
N SER A 127 -10.63 3.00 -10.61
CA SER A 127 -11.83 2.83 -9.77
C SER A 127 -12.38 4.12 -9.16
N SER A 128 -11.93 5.29 -9.65
CA SER A 128 -12.51 6.60 -9.30
C SER A 128 -13.83 6.91 -10.02
N ALA A 129 -14.42 5.96 -10.75
CA ALA A 129 -15.74 6.12 -11.35
C ALA A 129 -16.82 6.13 -10.25
N LYS A 130 -17.18 7.34 -9.81
CA LYS A 130 -18.48 7.63 -9.18
C LYS A 130 -19.62 7.40 -10.16
#